data_AF-A0A920JB60-F1
#
_entry.id   AF-A0A920JB60-F1
#
_cell.length_a   1.000
_cell.length_b   1.000
_cell.length_c   1.000
_cell.angle_alpha   90.00
_cell.angle_beta   90.00
_cell.angle_gamma   90.00
#
_symmetry.space_group_name_H-M   'P 1'
#
loop_
_entity.id
_entity.type
_entity.pdbx_description
1 polymer ?
#
loop_
_entity_poly.entity_id
_entity_poly.type
_entity_poly.pdbx_seq_one_letter_code
_entity_poly.pdbx_strand_id
1 'polypeptide(L)'
;MGSTRIRFYQTHNGPCPYRSSGDWNNLAFQTQSLSEDAYGSLLDLGFRRSGFSVYHPICSGCSSCIPIRVRTDTFKPRKANAGLCKKTRI
;
A
#
# COMPACT_ATOMS: atom_id res chain seq x y z
N MET A 1 23.93 7.06 -13.35
CA MET A 1 22.75 6.26 -12.97
C MET A 1 23.10 5.48 -11.71
N GLY A 2 22.61 5.92 -10.55
CA GLY A 2 22.90 5.27 -9.27
C GLY A 2 22.01 4.06 -9.06
N SER A 3 22.61 2.88 -8.88
CA SER A 3 21.89 1.68 -8.49
C SER A 3 21.52 1.77 -7.01
N THR A 4 20.28 2.16 -6.70
CA THR A 4 19.76 2.12 -5.32
C THR A 4 19.55 0.67 -4.88
N ARG A 5 20.32 0.21 -3.90
CA ARG A 5 20.14 -1.12 -3.30
C ARG A 5 19.08 -1.05 -2.20
N ILE A 6 17.95 -1.70 -2.43
CA ILE A 6 16.87 -1.83 -1.44
C ILE A 6 17.02 -3.17 -0.74
N ARG A 7 17.05 -3.16 0.60
CA ARG A 7 17.03 -4.38 1.42
C ARG A 7 15.60 -4.73 1.79
N PHE A 8 15.18 -5.91 1.40
CA PHE A 8 13.89 -6.47 1.78
C PHE A 8 14.05 -7.38 3.00
N TYR A 9 13.02 -7.36 3.84
CA TYR A 9 12.86 -8.20 5.01
C TYR A 9 11.51 -8.91 4.88
N GLN A 10 11.50 -10.21 5.16
CA GLN A 10 10.28 -10.99 5.15
C GLN A 10 9.93 -11.40 6.57
N THR A 11 8.70 -11.10 6.98
CA THR A 11 8.16 -11.48 8.29
C THR A 11 7.03 -12.47 8.10
N HIS A 12 7.07 -13.61 8.79
CA HIS A 12 5.93 -14.53 8.89
C HIS A 12 4.96 -14.04 9.95
N ASN A 13 3.69 -13.88 9.58
CA ASN A 13 2.66 -13.31 10.44
C ASN A 13 1.59 -14.35 10.85
N GLY A 14 1.85 -15.64 10.61
CA GLY A 14 0.93 -16.73 10.94
C GLY A 14 -0.24 -16.87 9.95
N PRO A 15 -1.41 -17.34 10.41
CA PRO A 15 -2.53 -17.69 9.54
C PRO A 15 -3.12 -16.46 8.84
N CYS A 16 -3.50 -16.63 7.58
CA CYS A 16 -4.03 -15.55 6.78
C CYS A 16 -5.44 -15.15 7.24
N PRO A 17 -5.70 -13.85 7.51
CA PRO A 17 -6.97 -13.39 8.06
C PRO A 17 -8.15 -13.48 7.08
N TYR A 18 -7.88 -13.72 5.79
CA TYR A 18 -8.90 -13.73 4.73
C TYR A 18 -9.25 -15.14 4.22
N ARG A 19 -8.61 -16.20 4.74
CA ARG A 19 -8.83 -17.60 4.29
C ARG A 19 -8.86 -18.55 5.47
N SER A 20 -9.51 -19.69 5.29
CA SER A 20 -9.72 -20.71 6.32
C SER A 20 -8.45 -21.52 6.66
N SER A 21 -7.49 -21.61 5.76
CA SER A 21 -6.25 -22.38 5.96
C SER A 21 -5.08 -21.66 5.33
N GLY A 22 -3.86 -21.78 5.86
CA GLY A 22 -2.63 -21.26 5.26
C GLY A 22 -2.22 -19.86 5.72
N ASP A 23 -0.95 -19.55 5.50
CA ASP A 23 -0.26 -18.43 6.14
C ASP A 23 -0.07 -17.23 5.24
N TRP A 24 0.24 -16.10 5.86
CA TRP A 24 0.65 -14.91 5.16
C TRP A 24 1.95 -14.34 5.73
N ASN A 25 2.75 -13.80 4.82
CA ASN A 25 4.01 -13.13 5.10
C ASN A 25 3.90 -11.67 4.71
N ASN A 26 4.79 -10.85 5.25
CA ASN A 26 4.93 -9.46 4.84
C ASN A 26 6.34 -9.24 4.31
N LEU A 27 6.44 -8.76 3.07
CA LEU A 27 7.70 -8.31 2.48
C LEU A 27 7.82 -6.81 2.70
N ALA A 28 8.80 -6.35 3.48
CA ALA A 28 8.95 -4.95 3.81
C ALA A 28 10.36 -4.43 3.54
N PHE A 29 10.48 -3.15 3.25
CA PHE A 29 11.72 -2.40 3.24
C PHE A 29 11.52 -1.03 3.86
N GLN A 30 12.62 -0.41 4.27
CA GLN A 30 12.59 0.96 4.80
C GLN A 30 13.19 1.93 3.80
N THR A 31 12.51 3.06 3.59
CA THR A 31 13.06 4.17 2.83
C THR A 31 12.57 5.52 3.38
N GLN A 32 13.46 6.51 3.40
CA GLN A 32 13.13 7.88 3.77
C GLN A 32 12.55 8.66 2.59
N SER A 33 13.01 8.35 1.38
CA SER A 33 12.61 9.02 0.15
C SER A 33 12.12 8.02 -0.90
N LEU A 34 11.09 8.41 -1.63
CA LEU A 34 10.52 7.63 -2.71
C LEU A 34 9.94 8.63 -3.71
N SER A 35 10.32 8.53 -4.99
CA SER A 35 9.75 9.39 -6.02
C SER A 35 8.27 9.07 -6.22
N GLU A 36 7.51 10.02 -6.76
CA GLU A 36 6.08 9.83 -7.03
C GLU A 36 5.86 8.65 -8.01
N ASP A 37 6.65 8.56 -9.08
CA ASP A 37 6.57 7.46 -10.05
C ASP A 37 6.87 6.09 -9.42
N ALA A 38 7.91 6.01 -8.59
CA ALA A 38 8.27 4.77 -7.90
C ALA A 38 7.20 4.39 -6.88
N TYR A 39 6.62 5.38 -6.18
CA TYR A 39 5.52 5.16 -5.27
C TYR A 39 4.27 4.65 -5.98
N GLY A 40 3.89 5.27 -7.10
CA GLY A 40 2.78 4.81 -7.94
C GLY A 40 2.99 3.37 -8.41
N SER A 41 4.18 3.07 -8.95
CA SER A 41 4.54 1.72 -9.40
C SER A 41 4.46 0.69 -8.26
N LEU A 42 4.91 1.05 -7.05
CA LEU A 42 4.84 0.17 -5.88
C LEU A 42 3.40 -0.07 -5.42
N LEU A 43 2.56 0.97 -5.45
CA LEU A 43 1.13 0.83 -5.16
C LEU A 43 0.44 -0.11 -6.15
N ASP A 44 0.75 0.00 -7.44
CA ASP A 44 0.22 -0.88 -8.49
C ASP A 44 0.68 -2.34 -8.31
N LEU A 45 1.89 -2.54 -7.79
CA LEU A 45 2.42 -3.84 -7.38
C LEU A 45 1.85 -4.35 -6.03
N GLY A 46 0.96 -3.59 -5.38
CA GLY A 46 0.30 -3.99 -4.13
C GLY A 46 1.08 -3.68 -2.86
N PHE A 47 2.20 -2.95 -2.94
CA PHE A 47 2.87 -2.42 -1.75
C PHE A 47 2.00 -1.33 -1.10
N ARG A 48 2.17 -1.22 0.22
CA ARG A 48 1.50 -0.26 1.10
C ARG A 48 2.59 0.48 1.89
N ARG A 49 2.30 1.67 2.40
CA ARG A 49 3.28 2.49 3.12
C ARG A 49 2.74 2.98 4.46
N SER A 50 3.56 2.87 5.50
CA SER A 50 3.33 3.47 6.81
C SER A 50 4.63 4.12 7.29
N GLY A 51 4.66 5.46 7.30
CA GLY A 51 5.87 6.23 7.56
C GLY A 51 7.00 5.90 6.56
N PHE A 52 8.10 5.39 7.07
CA PHE A 52 9.26 4.94 6.29
C PHE A 52 9.20 3.46 5.88
N SER A 53 8.24 2.71 6.40
CA SER A 53 8.07 1.29 6.08
C SER A 53 7.18 1.15 4.85
N VAL A 54 7.70 0.49 3.83
CA VAL A 54 6.95 0.09 2.63
C VAL A 54 6.86 -1.43 2.63
N TYR A 55 5.66 -1.98 2.48
CA TYR A 55 5.42 -3.39 2.72
C TYR A 55 4.34 -3.99 1.81
N HIS A 56 4.46 -5.28 1.47
CA HIS A 56 3.49 -6.01 0.66
C HIS A 56 3.11 -7.32 1.37
N PRO A 57 1.83 -7.50 1.74
CA PRO A 57 1.35 -8.77 2.26
C PRO A 57 1.31 -9.81 1.14
N ILE A 58 2.10 -10.86 1.29
CA ILE A 58 2.23 -11.97 0.33
C ILE A 58 1.70 -13.25 0.96
N CYS A 59 0.84 -13.95 0.23
CA CYS A 59 0.31 -15.25 0.62
C CYS A 59 0.26 -16.17 -0.61
N SER A 60 0.59 -17.45 -0.41
CA SER A 60 0.61 -18.41 -1.50
C SER A 60 -0.82 -18.74 -1.95
N GLY A 61 -1.15 -18.40 -3.20
CA GLY A 61 -2.46 -18.70 -3.80
C GLY A 61 -3.63 -17.90 -3.22
N CYS A 62 -3.38 -16.74 -2.61
CA CYS A 62 -4.44 -15.86 -2.14
C CYS A 62 -4.18 -14.42 -2.62
N SER A 63 -5.24 -13.76 -3.06
CA SER A 63 -5.23 -12.38 -3.56
C SER A 63 -6.31 -11.51 -2.89
N SER A 64 -6.89 -11.99 -1.79
CA SER A 64 -7.98 -11.30 -1.08
C SER A 64 -7.54 -10.01 -0.37
N CYS A 65 -6.22 -9.78 -0.23
CA CYS A 65 -5.67 -8.56 0.35
C CYS A 65 -5.69 -7.38 -0.64
N ILE A 66 -6.89 -7.00 -1.08
CA ILE A 66 -7.10 -5.97 -2.09
C ILE A 66 -7.11 -4.58 -1.40
N PRO A 67 -6.44 -3.56 -1.96
CA PRO A 67 -6.58 -2.18 -1.49
C PRO A 67 -8.03 -1.70 -1.61
N ILE A 68 -8.59 -1.21 -0.52
CA ILE A 68 -9.92 -0.59 -0.54
C ILE A 68 -9.81 0.77 -1.24
N ARG A 69 -10.68 0.99 -2.23
CA ARG A 69 -10.86 2.31 -2.87
C ARG A 69 -12.12 2.97 -2.33
N VAL A 70 -12.02 4.24 -1.95
CA VAL A 70 -13.16 5.05 -1.51
C VAL A 70 -13.78 5.71 -2.75
N ARG A 71 -15.10 5.58 -2.90
CA ARG A 71 -15.87 6.27 -3.95
C ARG A 71 -15.84 7.78 -3.70
N THR A 72 -15.08 8.50 -4.52
CA THR A 72 -14.94 9.96 -4.43
C THR A 72 -15.97 10.70 -5.29
N ASP A 73 -16.56 10.02 -6.28
CA ASP A 73 -17.55 10.56 -7.23
C ASP A 73 -18.80 11.11 -6.55
N THR A 74 -19.22 10.50 -5.45
CA THR A 74 -20.42 10.91 -4.70
C THR A 74 -20.11 11.77 -3.47
N PHE A 75 -18.84 12.10 -3.23
CA PHE A 75 -18.46 12.85 -2.03
C PHE A 75 -18.92 14.31 -2.13
N LYS A 76 -19.84 14.73 -1.24
CA LYS A 76 -20.29 16.12 -1.12
C LYS A 76 -19.56 16.82 0.03
N PRO A 77 -18.60 17.71 -0.24
CA PRO A 77 -17.90 18.44 0.82
C PRO A 77 -18.87 19.34 1.58
N ARG A 78 -18.83 19.30 2.92
CA ARG A 78 -19.46 20.34 3.76
C ARG A 78 -18.58 21.60 3.73
N LYS A 79 -19.15 22.78 4.04
CA LYS A 79 -18.44 24.09 3.99
C LYS A 79 -17.06 24.07 4.69
N ALA A 80 -16.92 23.34 5.81
CA ALA A 80 -15.65 23.19 6.53
C ALA A 80 -14.58 22.38 5.76
N ASN A 81 -14.99 21.48 4.85
CA ASN A 81 -14.10 20.58 4.11
C ASN A 81 -13.87 21.03 2.65
N ALA A 82 -14.48 22.14 2.23
CA ALA A 82 -14.46 22.61 0.84
C ALA A 82 -13.04 22.94 0.32
N GLY A 83 -12.12 23.35 1.20
CA GLY A 83 -10.73 23.61 0.82
C GLY A 83 -9.90 22.34 0.58
N LEU A 84 -10.21 21.25 1.28
CA LEU A 84 -9.43 20.01 1.26
C LEU A 84 -9.63 19.24 -0.07
N CYS A 85 -10.85 19.28 -0.62
CA CYS A 85 -11.21 18.52 -1.82
C CYS A 85 -10.59 19.04 -3.13
N LYS A 86 -9.99 20.23 -3.14
CA LYS A 86 -9.38 20.80 -4.35
C LYS A 86 -8.12 20.04 -4.81
N LYS A 87 -7.55 19.19 -3.95
CA LYS A 87 -6.30 18.43 -4.22
C LYS A 87 -6.52 16.99 -4.67
N THR A 88 -7.75 16.48 -4.64
CA THR A 88 -8.04 15.07 -4.91
C THR A 88 -8.93 14.95 -6.14
N ARG A 89 -8.39 15.31 -7.31
CA ARG A 89 -8.91 14.83 -8.60
C ARG A 89 -7.93 13.78 -9.11
N ILE A 90 -8.40 12.54 -9.17
CA ILE A 90 -7.82 11.48 -10.00
C ILE A 90 -8.43 11.66 -11.39
#